data_AF-A0A5J4QRM0-F1
#
_entry.id   AF-A0A5J4QRM0-F1
#
_cell.length_a   1.000
_cell.length_b   1.000
_cell.length_c   1.000
_cell.angle_alpha   90.00
_cell.angle_beta   90.00
_cell.angle_gamma   90.00
#
_symmetry.space_group_name_H-M   'P 1'
#
loop_
_entity.id
_entity.type
_entity.pdbx_description
1 polymer ?
#
loop_
_entity_poly.entity_id
_entity_poly.type
_entity_poly.pdbx_seq_one_letter_code
_entity_poly.pdbx_strand_id
1 'polypeptide(L)'
;MLSKKNVRISAVYTGMSACFLFCPCLIKIFSGYSCPACGTRRAIVAALKGNFIESFFINPYGIFFMLSALSFATVFLYGKLIHSNSSSRLYKRLEDILSHKIVIIFFIVLMFTNWIWNIQKGM
;
A
#
# COMPACT_ATOMS: atom_id res chain seq x y z
N MET A 1 19.37 3.84 -28.90
CA MET A 1 20.09 4.35 -27.72
C MET A 1 19.09 4.69 -26.63
N LEU A 2 18.90 3.81 -25.63
CA LEU A 2 18.03 4.11 -24.48
C LEU A 2 18.65 5.24 -23.67
N SER A 3 17.93 6.35 -23.52
CA SER A 3 18.38 7.53 -22.78
C SER A 3 18.86 7.13 -21.37
N LYS A 4 20.02 7.63 -20.93
CA LYS A 4 20.59 7.40 -19.58
C LYS A 4 19.59 7.71 -18.44
N LYS A 5 18.60 8.58 -18.71
CA LYS A 5 17.45 8.84 -17.82
C LYS A 5 16.60 7.59 -17.61
N ASN A 6 16.26 6.86 -18.67
CA ASN A 6 15.41 5.66 -18.61
C ASN A 6 16.11 4.51 -17.87
N VAL A 7 17.44 4.40 -17.99
CA VAL A 7 18.23 3.39 -17.27
C VAL A 7 18.29 3.69 -15.77
N ARG A 8 18.49 4.96 -15.37
CA ARG A 8 18.46 5.36 -13.95
C ARG A 8 17.07 5.19 -13.33
N ILE A 9 16.03 5.56 -14.07
CA ILE A 9 14.63 5.39 -13.66
C ILE A 9 14.32 3.91 -13.47
N SER A 10 14.70 3.06 -14.43
CA SER A 10 14.50 1.60 -14.33
C SER A 10 15.27 0.99 -13.15
N ALA A 11 16.53 1.38 -12.93
CA ALA A 11 17.32 0.91 -11.78
C ALA A 11 16.72 1.31 -10.43
N VAL A 12 16.14 2.51 -10.33
CA VAL A 12 15.41 2.96 -9.13
C VAL A 12 14.14 2.13 -8.94
N TYR A 13 13.38 1.83 -10.00
CA TYR A 13 12.19 0.99 -9.89
C TYR A 13 12.52 -0.45 -9.49
N THR A 14 13.56 -1.05 -10.08
CA THR A 14 14.01 -2.40 -9.74
C THR A 14 14.53 -2.47 -8.31
N GLY A 15 15.30 -1.46 -7.85
CA GLY A 15 15.78 -1.37 -6.47
C GLY A 15 14.66 -1.11 -5.45
N MET A 16 13.69 -0.25 -5.76
CA MET A 16 12.53 0.04 -4.91
C MET A 16 11.62 -1.19 -4.77
N SER A 17 11.43 -1.94 -5.86
CA SER A 17 10.63 -3.17 -5.88
C SER A 17 11.26 -4.29 -5.05
N ALA A 18 12.59 -4.46 -5.14
CA ALA A 18 13.32 -5.43 -4.32
C ALA A 18 13.27 -5.04 -2.83
N CYS A 19 13.40 -3.76 -2.50
CA CYS A 19 13.29 -3.26 -1.12
C CYS A 19 11.88 -3.49 -0.53
N PHE A 20 10.83 -3.35 -1.35
CA PHE A 20 9.44 -3.63 -0.96
C PHE A 20 9.17 -5.13 -0.69
N LEU A 21 10.01 -6.03 -1.18
CA LEU A 21 9.84 -7.46 -0.97
C LEU A 21 10.78 -8.03 0.10
N PHE A 22 12.01 -7.51 0.22
CA PHE A 22 13.07 -8.18 0.98
C PHE A 22 13.75 -7.33 2.06
N CYS A 23 13.48 -6.02 2.13
CA CYS A 23 14.16 -5.19 3.13
C CYS A 23 13.62 -5.47 4.54
N PRO A 24 14.49 -5.75 5.53
CA PRO A 24 14.05 -5.95 6.90
C PRO A 24 13.47 -4.65 7.47
N CYS A 25 12.38 -4.80 8.21
CA CYS A 25 11.63 -3.72 8.85
C CYS A 25 12.53 -3.03 9.91
N LEU A 26 12.93 -1.77 9.71
CA LEU A 26 13.80 -1.06 10.67
C LEU A 26 13.21 -1.05 12.09
N ILE A 27 11.89 -0.86 12.19
CA ILE A 27 11.16 -0.92 13.47
C ILE A 27 11.35 -2.28 14.14
N LYS A 28 11.33 -3.38 13.38
CA LYS A 28 11.56 -4.73 13.93
C LYS A 28 13.00 -4.93 14.37
N ILE A 29 13.97 -4.37 13.64
CA ILE A 29 15.39 -4.45 14.01
C ILE A 29 15.63 -3.72 15.35
N PHE A 30 15.09 -2.52 15.50
CA PHE A 30 15.35 -1.68 16.68
C PHE A 30 14.47 -2.04 17.90
N SER A 31 13.19 -2.36 17.68
CA SER A 31 12.23 -2.59 18.77
C SER A 31 11.91 -4.07 19.04
N GLY A 32 12.28 -4.97 18.13
CA GLY A 32 11.84 -6.37 18.15
C GLY A 32 10.40 -6.59 17.67
N TYR A 33 9.58 -5.53 17.55
CA TYR A 33 8.17 -5.63 17.16
C TYR A 33 7.96 -5.35 15.67
N SER A 34 7.09 -6.12 15.02
CA SER A 34 6.63 -5.76 13.68
C SER A 34 5.70 -4.56 13.70
N CYS A 35 5.93 -3.61 12.79
CA CYS A 35 5.01 -2.51 12.54
C CYS A 35 3.81 -2.98 11.69
N PRO A 36 2.70 -2.22 11.63
CA PRO A 36 1.50 -2.62 10.88
C PRO A 36 1.76 -2.82 9.38
N ALA A 37 2.71 -2.07 8.81
CA ALA A 37 3.10 -2.22 7.40
C ALA A 37 3.82 -3.56 7.11
N CYS A 38 4.53 -4.13 8.09
CA CYS A 38 5.30 -5.35 7.90
C CYS A 38 4.37 -6.58 7.80
N GLY A 39 3.26 -6.62 8.55
CA GLY A 39 2.19 -7.62 8.38
C GLY A 39 1.39 -7.42 7.07
N THR A 40 1.08 -6.16 6.74
CA THR A 40 0.38 -5.80 5.49
C THR A 40 1.17 -6.23 4.25
N ARG A 41 2.49 -6.03 4.23
CA ARG A 41 3.38 -6.48 3.16
C ARG A 41 3.31 -7.99 2.95
N ARG A 42 3.41 -8.79 4.02
CA ARG A 42 3.34 -10.26 3.93
C ARG A 42 1.99 -10.72 3.37
N ALA A 43 0.91 -10.10 3.81
CA ALA A 43 -0.42 -10.38 3.27
C ALA A 43 -0.53 -10.03 1.78
N ILE A 44 0.00 -8.87 1.34
CA ILE A 44 0.05 -8.51 -0.08
C ILE A 44 0.86 -9.53 -0.87
N VAL A 45 2.03 -9.95 -0.37
CA VAL A 45 2.86 -10.98 -1.03
C VAL A 45 2.11 -12.31 -1.16
N ALA A 46 1.39 -12.75 -0.13
CA ALA A 46 0.57 -13.95 -0.19
C ALA A 46 -0.58 -13.82 -1.22
N ALA A 47 -1.27 -12.67 -1.24
CA ALA A 47 -2.32 -12.39 -2.22
C ALA A 47 -1.78 -12.39 -3.66
N LEU A 48 -0.61 -11.77 -3.88
CA LEU A 48 0.05 -11.74 -5.20
C LEU A 48 0.52 -13.13 -5.67
N LYS A 49 0.77 -14.07 -4.74
CA LYS A 49 1.03 -15.47 -5.05
C LYS A 49 -0.24 -16.29 -5.33
N GLY A 50 -1.42 -15.68 -5.24
CA GLY A 50 -2.72 -16.34 -5.39
C GLY A 50 -3.28 -16.94 -4.10
N ASN A 51 -2.55 -16.84 -2.97
CA ASN A 51 -2.98 -17.39 -1.69
C ASN A 51 -3.83 -16.37 -0.92
N PHE A 52 -5.05 -16.11 -1.37
CA PHE A 52 -5.95 -15.12 -0.75
C PHE A 52 -6.39 -15.49 0.67
N ILE A 53 -6.62 -16.78 0.93
CA ILE A 53 -6.99 -17.27 2.26
C ILE A 53 -5.85 -17.01 3.25
N GLU A 54 -4.63 -17.42 2.87
CA GLU A 54 -3.42 -17.15 3.66
C GLU A 54 -3.20 -15.65 3.86
N SER A 55 -3.39 -14.84 2.82
CA SER A 55 -3.31 -13.38 2.90
C SER A 55 -4.26 -12.79 3.94
N PHE A 56 -5.52 -13.23 3.94
CA PHE A 56 -6.52 -12.79 4.91
C PHE A 56 -6.13 -13.18 6.34
N PHE A 57 -5.64 -14.41 6.53
CA PHE A 57 -5.18 -14.87 7.85
C PHE A 57 -3.90 -14.20 8.31
N ILE A 58 -2.98 -13.84 7.40
CA ILE A 58 -1.79 -13.05 7.74
C ILE A 58 -2.25 -11.66 8.17
N ASN A 59 -2.91 -10.94 7.27
CA ASN A 59 -3.44 -9.62 7.56
C ASN A 59 -4.56 -9.19 6.60
N PRO A 60 -5.82 -9.09 7.06
CA PRO A 60 -6.94 -8.68 6.21
C PRO A 60 -6.77 -7.25 5.68
N TYR A 61 -5.98 -6.40 6.35
CA TYR A 61 -5.62 -5.08 5.82
C TYR A 61 -4.79 -5.13 4.56
N GLY A 62 -4.02 -6.20 4.33
CA GLY A 62 -3.25 -6.37 3.10
C GLY A 62 -4.16 -6.33 1.87
N ILE A 63 -5.27 -7.06 1.92
CA ILE A 63 -6.25 -7.12 0.84
C ILE A 63 -6.96 -5.77 0.69
N PHE A 64 -7.41 -5.18 1.80
CA PHE A 64 -8.06 -3.87 1.78
C PHE A 64 -7.16 -2.78 1.17
N PHE A 65 -5.90 -2.73 1.63
CA PHE A 65 -4.91 -1.77 1.12
C PHE A 65 -4.65 -1.99 -0.37
N MET A 66 -4.46 -3.24 -0.81
CA MET A 66 -4.25 -3.57 -2.21
C MET A 66 -5.43 -3.12 -3.10
N LEU A 67 -6.67 -3.38 -2.67
CA LEU A 67 -7.87 -2.95 -3.39
C LEU A 67 -7.96 -1.42 -3.46
N SER A 68 -7.73 -0.73 -2.35
CA SER A 68 -7.75 0.75 -2.33
C SER A 68 -6.70 1.36 -3.26
N ALA A 69 -5.49 0.79 -3.29
CA ALA A 69 -4.42 1.22 -4.16
C ALA A 69 -4.76 0.98 -5.64
N LEU A 70 -5.36 -0.18 -5.95
CA LEU A 70 -5.82 -0.50 -7.31
C LEU A 70 -6.95 0.43 -7.76
N SER A 71 -7.94 0.71 -6.89
CA SER A 71 -9.02 1.65 -7.19
C SER A 71 -8.48 3.05 -7.47
N PHE A 72 -7.56 3.53 -6.63
CA PHE A 72 -6.94 4.84 -6.82
C PHE A 72 -6.11 4.90 -8.12
N ALA A 73 -5.31 3.87 -8.39
CA ALA A 73 -4.53 3.77 -9.62
C ALA A 73 -5.43 3.76 -10.86
N THR A 74 -6.53 3.01 -10.84
CA THR A 74 -7.50 2.96 -11.94
C THR A 74 -8.14 4.32 -12.19
N VAL A 75 -8.60 5.01 -11.14
CA VAL A 75 -9.19 6.36 -11.27
C VAL A 75 -8.16 7.35 -11.82
N PHE A 76 -6.91 7.29 -11.32
CA PHE A 76 -5.82 8.14 -11.78
C PHE A 76 -5.47 7.91 -13.26
N LEU A 77 -5.33 6.65 -13.66
CA LEU A 77 -5.02 6.27 -15.05
C LEU A 77 -6.17 6.62 -15.99
N TYR A 78 -7.42 6.34 -15.59
CA TYR A 78 -8.61 6.71 -16.35
C TYR A 78 -8.70 8.23 -16.55
N GLY A 79 -8.40 9.01 -15.51
CA GLY A 79 -8.36 10.47 -15.60
C GLY A 79 -7.27 11.03 -16.49
N LYS A 80 -6.16 10.31 -16.67
CA LYS A 80 -5.08 10.68 -17.59
C LYS A 80 -5.37 10.28 -19.03
N LEU A 81 -6.01 9.12 -19.24
CA LEU A 81 -6.31 8.58 -20.57
C LEU A 81 -7.49 9.30 -21.23
N ILE A 82 -8.50 9.65 -20.45
CA ILE A 82 -9.64 10.42 -20.93
C ILE A 82 -9.40 11.87 -20.56
N HIS A 83 -8.95 12.66 -21.53
CA HIS A 83 -8.63 14.09 -21.45
C HIS A 83 -9.88 14.97 -21.18
N SER A 84 -10.76 14.54 -20.27
CA SER A 84 -11.99 15.22 -19.92
C SER A 84 -11.83 15.92 -18.58
N ASN A 85 -12.17 17.21 -18.55
CA ASN A 85 -12.26 18.04 -17.35
C ASN A 85 -13.12 17.41 -16.23
N SER A 86 -13.94 16.40 -16.54
CA SER A 86 -14.78 15.69 -15.57
C SER A 86 -14.01 14.78 -14.60
N SER A 87 -12.89 14.17 -15.02
CA SER A 87 -12.09 13.28 -14.16
C SER A 87 -11.41 14.00 -12.99
N SER A 88 -11.17 15.31 -13.14
CA SER A 88 -10.64 16.14 -12.05
C SER A 88 -11.59 16.24 -10.85
N ARG A 89 -12.91 16.17 -11.08
CA ARG A 89 -13.91 16.30 -10.01
C ARG A 89 -13.99 15.06 -9.14
N LEU A 90 -13.88 13.87 -9.72
CA LEU A 90 -13.86 12.62 -8.96
C LEU A 90 -12.59 12.53 -8.10
N TYR A 91 -11.44 12.87 -8.68
CA TYR A 91 -10.18 12.92 -7.94
C TYR A 91 -10.23 13.91 -6.77
N LYS A 92 -10.69 15.15 -7.02
CA LYS A 92 -10.87 16.16 -5.95
C LYS A 92 -11.83 15.70 -4.86
N ARG A 93 -12.94 15.04 -5.22
CA ARG A 93 -13.86 14.46 -4.22
C ARG A 93 -13.21 13.37 -3.39
N LEU A 94 -12.43 12.48 -4.00
CA LEU A 94 -11.70 11.44 -3.26
C LEU A 94 -10.68 12.08 -2.30
N GLU A 95 -9.97 13.10 -2.77
CA GLU A 95 -9.02 13.87 -1.95
C GLU A 95 -9.72 14.59 -0.80
N ASP A 96 -10.86 15.24 -1.03
CA ASP A 96 -11.66 15.91 0.00
C ASP A 96 -12.18 14.92 1.06
N ILE A 97 -12.67 13.76 0.62
CA ILE A 97 -13.15 12.69 1.52
C ILE A 97 -11.99 12.12 2.35
N LEU A 98 -10.86 11.79 1.70
CA LEU A 98 -9.68 11.23 2.38
C LEU A 98 -9.03 12.24 3.33
N SER A 99 -9.07 13.53 3.00
CA SER A 99 -8.53 14.62 3.83
C SER A 99 -9.47 15.02 4.97
N HIS A 100 -10.68 14.46 5.01
CA HIS A 100 -11.63 14.75 6.08
C HIS A 100 -11.09 14.19 7.41
N LYS A 101 -11.05 15.03 8.45
CA LYS A 101 -10.43 14.67 9.74
C LYS A 101 -10.99 13.38 10.34
N ILE A 102 -12.30 13.17 10.21
CA ILE A 102 -12.97 11.94 10.68
C ILE A 102 -12.42 10.70 9.96
N VAL A 103 -12.21 10.78 8.65
CA VAL A 103 -11.69 9.67 7.83
C VAL A 103 -10.24 9.38 8.23
N ILE A 104 -9.42 10.42 8.44
CA ILE A 104 -8.05 10.27 8.93
C ILE A 104 -8.02 9.59 10.32
N ILE A 105 -8.83 10.06 11.27
CA ILE A 105 -8.92 9.47 12.62
C ILE A 105 -9.35 8.00 12.53
N PHE A 106 -10.34 7.70 11.69
CA PHE A 106 -10.79 6.33 11.44
C PHE A 106 -9.64 5.45 10.94
N PHE A 107 -8.88 5.89 9.93
CA PHE A 107 -7.70 5.16 9.44
C PHE A 107 -6.60 4.99 10.48
N ILE A 108 -6.39 5.98 11.35
CA ILE A 108 -5.42 5.90 12.45
C ILE A 108 -5.83 4.81 13.45
N VAL A 109 -7.10 4.81 13.89
CA VAL A 109 -7.63 3.79 14.81
C VAL A 109 -7.52 2.39 14.20
N LEU A 110 -7.90 2.27 12.93
CA LEU A 110 -7.76 1.07 12.13
C LEU A 110 -6.29 0.57 12.07
N MET A 111 -5.33 1.48 11.86
CA MET A 111 -3.91 1.14 11.87
C MET A 111 -3.42 0.66 13.25
N PHE A 112 -3.84 1.29 14.33
CA PHE A 112 -3.45 0.88 15.70
C PHE A 112 -4.04 -0.48 16.08
N THR A 113 -5.31 -0.73 15.75
CA THR A 113 -5.94 -2.04 15.97
C THR A 113 -5.23 -3.14 15.16
N ASN A 114 -4.86 -2.85 13.90
CA ASN A 114 -4.05 -3.75 13.09
C ASN A 114 -2.68 -4.05 13.73
N TRP A 115 -2.06 -3.02 14.29
CA TRP A 115 -0.75 -3.15 14.90
C TRP A 115 -0.79 -4.04 16.16
N ILE A 116 -1.77 -3.80 17.04
CA ILE A 116 -1.98 -4.63 18.25
C ILE A 116 -2.15 -6.10 17.85
N TRP A 117 -2.95 -6.37 16.83
CA TRP A 117 -3.19 -7.74 16.35
C TRP A 117 -1.94 -8.39 15.74
N ASN A 118 -1.10 -7.63 15.03
CA ASN A 118 0.18 -8.14 14.53
C ASN A 118 1.15 -8.47 15.68
N ILE A 119 1.18 -7.67 16.76
CA ILE A 119 2.00 -7.92 17.94
C ILE A 119 1.56 -9.21 18.63
N GLN A 120 0.24 -9.43 18.78
CA GLN A 120 -0.31 -10.65 19.39
C GLN A 120 0.11 -11.93 18.65
N LYS A 121 0.31 -11.85 17.32
CA LYS A 121 0.74 -12.98 16.50
C LYS A 121 2.25 -13.20 16.47
N GLY A 122 3.05 -12.33 17.11
CA GLY A 122 4.51 -12.42 17.08
C GLY A 122 5.12 -12.27 15.69
N MET A 123 4.41 -11.61 14.76
CA MET A 123 4.85 -11.49 13.36
C MET A 123 6.07 -10.59 13.21
#